data_AF-A0A841HFF9-F1
#
_entry.id   AF-A0A841HFF9-F1
#
_cell.length_a   1.000
_cell.length_b   1.000
_cell.length_c   1.000
_cell.angle_alpha   90.00
_cell.angle_beta   90.00
_cell.angle_gamma   90.00
#
_symmetry.space_group_name_H-M   'P 1'
#
loop_
_entity.id
_entity.type
_entity.pdbx_description
1 polymer ?
#
loop_
_entity_poly.entity_id
_entity_poly.type
_entity_poly.pdbx_seq_one_letter_code
_entity_poly.pdbx_strand_id
1 'polypeptide(L)'
;MDGRLTEIANALYEAREIIAISQGLSGKFDAAVSKRLQSVAGGPLSYLAENPATSSNAARNLAFELLIAERLAAGGQTPTFPSNADVGVAFGRRDVAIQCKRLWSPDVRAIERNFCNAQKDLKPALKSGANGIVAFDLSRHLNPRFSVLTVRTEGEIREGAVALLQEFLNENSRIWDLARPGIIGIMARASFMAQTLGRSRYTYCQQFVLTPAPRISQSERETLERLNETFAAATHSDGVRAAS
;
A
#
# COMPACT_ATOMS: atom_id res chain seq x y z
N MET A 1 -8.33 4.67 -27.42
CA MET A 1 -8.13 3.40 -26.72
C MET A 1 -9.49 2.97 -26.19
N ASP A 2 -9.94 1.77 -26.56
CA ASP A 2 -11.30 1.28 -26.33
C ASP A 2 -11.68 1.25 -24.85
N GLY A 3 -12.84 1.80 -24.48
CA GLY A 3 -13.32 1.88 -23.10
C GLY A 3 -13.37 0.51 -22.42
N ARG A 4 -13.67 -0.53 -23.21
CA ARG A 4 -13.72 -1.94 -22.78
C ARG A 4 -12.38 -2.48 -22.27
N LEU A 5 -11.26 -2.09 -22.88
CA LEU A 5 -9.92 -2.52 -22.42
C LEU A 5 -9.57 -1.91 -21.06
N THR A 6 -10.01 -0.67 -20.83
CA THR A 6 -9.82 0.00 -19.54
C THR A 6 -10.62 -0.69 -18.44
N GLU A 7 -11.87 -1.07 -18.71
CA GLU A 7 -12.71 -1.82 -17.76
C GLU A 7 -12.10 -3.18 -17.41
N ILE A 8 -11.64 -3.95 -18.42
CA ILE A 8 -10.99 -5.25 -18.20
C ILE A 8 -9.72 -5.08 -17.37
N ALA A 9 -8.89 -4.08 -17.67
CA ALA A 9 -7.67 -3.82 -16.92
C ALA A 9 -7.95 -3.46 -15.45
N ASN A 10 -8.99 -2.65 -15.20
CA ASN A 10 -9.42 -2.31 -13.84
C ASN A 10 -9.93 -3.53 -13.07
N ALA A 11 -10.75 -4.37 -13.71
CA ALA A 11 -11.24 -5.60 -13.11
C ALA A 11 -10.09 -6.58 -12.79
N LEU A 12 -9.11 -6.72 -13.70
CA LEU A 12 -7.91 -7.53 -13.47
C LEU A 12 -7.06 -6.98 -12.33
N TYR A 13 -6.89 -5.66 -12.25
CA TYR A 13 -6.20 -5.00 -11.15
C TYR A 13 -6.83 -5.35 -9.80
N GLU A 14 -8.16 -5.18 -9.69
CA GLU A 14 -8.91 -5.47 -8.47
C GLU A 14 -8.86 -6.94 -8.09
N ALA A 15 -9.10 -7.82 -9.07
CA ALA A 15 -9.01 -9.26 -8.86
C ALA A 15 -7.62 -9.66 -8.35
N ARG A 16 -6.54 -9.06 -8.85
CA ARG A 16 -5.18 -9.34 -8.39
C ARG A 16 -4.94 -8.92 -6.94
N GLU A 17 -5.44 -7.77 -6.52
CA GLU A 17 -5.34 -7.36 -5.11
C GLU A 17 -6.12 -8.31 -4.19
N ILE A 18 -7.35 -8.68 -4.55
CA ILE A 18 -8.18 -9.60 -3.76
C ILE A 18 -7.53 -10.99 -3.69
N ILE A 19 -7.01 -11.50 -4.82
CA ILE A 19 -6.30 -12.79 -4.87
C ILE A 19 -5.06 -12.74 -3.98
N ALA A 20 -4.26 -11.68 -4.05
CA ALA A 20 -3.07 -11.53 -3.22
C ALA A 20 -3.45 -11.57 -1.73
N ILE A 21 -4.42 -10.76 -1.32
CA ILE A 21 -4.91 -10.74 0.07
C ILE A 21 -5.38 -12.14 0.50
N SER A 22 -6.23 -12.76 -0.31
CA SER A 22 -6.82 -14.07 0.02
C SER A 22 -5.75 -15.15 0.13
N GLN A 23 -4.74 -15.15 -0.74
CA GLN A 23 -3.69 -16.16 -0.74
C GLN A 23 -2.69 -15.92 0.40
N GLY A 24 -2.18 -14.69 0.55
CA GLY A 24 -1.14 -14.39 1.54
C GLY A 24 -1.61 -14.44 2.99
N LEU A 25 -2.92 -14.24 3.22
CA LEU A 25 -3.55 -14.34 4.54
C LEU A 25 -4.32 -15.65 4.78
N SER A 26 -4.42 -16.53 3.78
CA SER A 26 -5.10 -17.83 3.92
C SER A 26 -4.54 -18.64 5.08
N GLY A 27 -5.41 -19.19 5.92
CA GLY A 27 -5.04 -20.02 7.07
C GLY A 27 -4.32 -19.31 8.21
N LYS A 28 -4.00 -18.01 8.07
CA LYS A 28 -3.36 -17.20 9.11
C LYS A 28 -4.39 -16.38 9.91
N PHE A 29 -5.51 -16.04 9.28
CA PHE A 29 -6.60 -15.24 9.85
C PHE A 29 -7.92 -15.61 9.17
N ASP A 30 -8.83 -16.29 9.87
CA ASP A 30 -10.02 -16.88 9.24
C ASP A 30 -11.26 -15.99 9.39
N ALA A 31 -11.75 -15.72 10.59
CA ALA A 31 -13.01 -14.98 10.75
C ALA A 31 -12.85 -13.46 10.49
N ALA A 32 -11.78 -12.85 11.03
CA ALA A 32 -11.57 -11.41 10.94
C ALA A 32 -11.22 -10.97 9.50
N VAL A 33 -10.32 -11.70 8.83
CA VAL A 33 -9.94 -11.40 7.45
C VAL A 33 -11.05 -11.76 6.48
N SER A 34 -11.81 -12.84 6.70
CA SER A 34 -12.98 -13.14 5.86
C SER A 34 -14.01 -12.00 5.90
N LYS A 35 -14.35 -11.49 7.09
CA LYS A 35 -15.27 -10.34 7.22
C LYS A 35 -14.74 -9.08 6.54
N ARG A 36 -13.44 -8.81 6.66
CA ARG A 36 -12.79 -7.67 6.00
C ARG A 36 -12.79 -7.85 4.48
N LEU A 37 -12.47 -9.04 3.95
CA LEU A 37 -12.54 -9.38 2.53
C LEU A 37 -13.95 -9.24 1.96
N GLN A 38 -14.99 -9.67 2.69
CA GLN A 38 -16.38 -9.44 2.30
C GLN A 38 -16.69 -7.95 2.16
N SER A 39 -16.15 -7.13 3.07
CA SER A 39 -16.32 -5.67 3.03
C SER A 39 -15.57 -5.03 1.86
N VAL A 40 -14.38 -5.56 1.50
CA VAL A 40 -13.66 -5.17 0.28
C VAL A 40 -14.48 -5.52 -0.98
N ALA A 41 -15.00 -6.75 -1.06
CA ALA A 41 -15.77 -7.23 -2.20
C ALA A 41 -17.13 -6.53 -2.36
N GLY A 42 -17.70 -5.97 -1.28
CA GLY A 42 -18.95 -5.21 -1.30
C GLY A 42 -18.83 -3.74 -1.74
N GLY A 43 -17.63 -3.28 -2.09
CA GLY A 43 -17.40 -1.92 -2.57
C GLY A 43 -17.93 -1.67 -3.99
N PRO A 44 -17.75 -0.43 -4.53
CA PRO A 44 -18.08 -0.13 -5.92
C PRO A 44 -17.39 -1.09 -6.91
N LEU A 45 -18.06 -1.41 -8.02
CA LEU A 45 -17.59 -2.36 -9.04
C LEU A 45 -16.24 -2.00 -9.68
N SER A 46 -15.87 -0.71 -9.68
CA SER A 46 -14.61 -0.23 -10.24
C SER A 46 -14.03 0.90 -9.38
N TYR A 47 -12.70 1.01 -9.32
CA TYR A 47 -12.01 2.18 -8.75
C TYR A 47 -12.54 3.51 -9.31
N LEU A 48 -12.92 3.54 -10.59
CA LEU A 48 -13.46 4.74 -11.24
C LEU A 48 -14.85 5.13 -10.70
N ALA A 49 -15.58 4.19 -10.09
CA ALA A 49 -16.89 4.42 -9.49
C ALA A 49 -16.83 4.88 -8.02
N GLU A 50 -15.64 4.92 -7.40
CA GLU A 50 -15.52 5.48 -6.06
C GLU A 50 -15.74 7.01 -6.08
N ASN A 51 -16.55 7.49 -5.13
CA ASN A 51 -16.72 8.91 -4.86
C ASN A 51 -16.14 9.27 -3.48
N PRO A 52 -15.08 10.08 -3.41
CA PRO A 52 -14.41 10.41 -2.15
C PRO A 52 -15.26 11.28 -1.21
N ALA A 53 -16.36 11.88 -1.71
CA ALA A 53 -17.34 12.59 -0.89
C ALA A 53 -18.35 11.65 -0.20
N THR A 54 -18.22 10.33 -0.40
CA THR A 54 -19.11 9.31 0.17
C THR A 54 -18.29 8.21 0.86
N SER A 55 -18.95 7.29 1.57
CA SER A 55 -18.31 6.11 2.16
C SER A 55 -17.90 5.03 1.15
N SER A 56 -18.10 5.26 -0.15
CA SER A 56 -17.80 4.28 -1.21
C SER A 56 -16.31 3.94 -1.35
N ASN A 57 -15.41 4.72 -0.74
CA ASN A 57 -13.98 4.45 -0.69
C ASN A 57 -13.55 3.50 0.46
N ALA A 58 -14.45 3.19 1.40
CA ALA A 58 -14.13 2.42 2.59
C ALA A 58 -13.61 1.02 2.26
N ALA A 59 -14.22 0.36 1.26
CA ALA A 59 -13.81 -0.97 0.80
C ALA A 59 -12.34 -1.00 0.36
N ARG A 60 -11.88 0.01 -0.38
CA ARG A 60 -10.50 0.07 -0.88
C ARG A 60 -9.52 0.64 0.14
N ASN A 61 -9.97 1.48 1.07
CA ASN A 61 -9.17 1.82 2.26
C ASN A 61 -8.82 0.54 3.03
N LEU A 62 -9.84 -0.29 3.30
CA LEU A 62 -9.66 -1.58 3.94
C LEU A 62 -8.81 -2.55 3.12
N ALA A 63 -8.96 -2.56 1.79
CA ALA A 63 -8.11 -3.36 0.91
C ALA A 63 -6.62 -2.99 1.08
N PHE A 64 -6.31 -1.70 1.20
CA PHE A 64 -4.92 -1.26 1.43
C PHE A 64 -4.37 -1.76 2.77
N GLU A 65 -5.15 -1.72 3.85
CA GLU A 65 -4.76 -2.30 5.15
C GLU A 65 -4.46 -3.81 5.00
N LEU A 66 -5.33 -4.54 4.30
CA LEU A 66 -5.16 -5.96 4.07
C LEU A 66 -3.95 -6.28 3.19
N LEU A 67 -3.62 -5.44 2.21
CA LEU A 67 -2.43 -5.60 1.37
C LEU A 67 -1.13 -5.37 2.16
N ILE A 68 -1.13 -4.45 3.13
CA ILE A 68 0.00 -4.29 4.05
C ILE A 68 0.16 -5.55 4.91
N ALA A 69 -0.94 -6.06 5.48
CA ALA A 69 -0.93 -7.29 6.27
C ALA A 69 -0.48 -8.50 5.45
N GLU A 70 -1.01 -8.66 4.23
CA GLU A 70 -0.62 -9.69 3.27
C GLU A 70 0.88 -9.67 3.03
N ARG A 71 1.43 -8.48 2.75
CA ARG A 71 2.85 -8.31 2.44
C ARG A 71 3.74 -8.66 3.64
N LEU A 72 3.34 -8.28 4.84
CA LEU A 72 3.99 -8.70 6.10
C LEU A 72 3.95 -10.22 6.25
N ALA A 73 2.80 -10.84 6.00
CA ALA A 73 2.60 -12.28 6.11
C ALA A 73 3.39 -13.08 5.06
N ALA A 74 3.56 -12.54 3.86
CA ALA A 74 4.41 -13.09 2.81
C ALA A 74 5.91 -13.01 3.19
N GLY A 75 6.31 -11.95 3.90
CA GLY A 75 7.65 -11.82 4.49
C GLY A 75 7.82 -12.57 5.83
N GLY A 76 6.95 -13.52 6.14
CA GLY A 76 7.06 -14.41 7.30
C GLY A 76 6.66 -13.80 8.64
N GLN A 77 6.07 -12.60 8.65
CA GLN A 77 5.58 -11.97 9.88
C GLN A 77 4.13 -12.37 10.18
N THR A 78 3.69 -12.15 11.43
CA THR A 78 2.29 -12.35 11.83
C THR A 78 1.64 -10.99 12.04
N PRO A 79 0.94 -10.43 11.03
CA PRO A 79 0.25 -9.16 11.20
C PRO A 79 -0.93 -9.29 12.17
N THR A 80 -1.35 -8.18 12.76
CA THR A 80 -2.53 -8.06 13.62
C THR A 80 -3.34 -6.84 13.21
N PHE A 81 -4.58 -6.74 13.68
CA PHE A 81 -5.46 -5.60 13.43
C PHE A 81 -5.89 -4.99 14.78
N PRO A 82 -5.00 -4.24 15.45
CA PRO A 82 -5.30 -3.68 16.77
C PRO A 82 -6.33 -2.55 16.67
N SER A 83 -6.89 -2.12 17.80
CA SER A 83 -7.90 -1.04 17.81
C SER A 83 -7.34 0.37 17.61
N ASN A 84 -6.01 0.53 17.68
CA ASN A 84 -5.29 1.80 17.67
C ASN A 84 -4.35 2.00 16.47
N ALA A 85 -4.43 1.12 15.48
CA ALA A 85 -3.73 1.23 14.20
C ALA A 85 -4.44 0.35 13.17
N ASP A 86 -4.20 0.60 11.89
CA ASP A 86 -4.81 -0.20 10.83
C ASP A 86 -4.19 -1.59 10.74
N VAL A 87 -2.86 -1.68 10.89
CA VAL A 87 -2.11 -2.94 10.93
C VAL A 87 -1.05 -2.88 12.02
N GLY A 88 -0.90 -3.97 12.77
CA GLY A 88 0.16 -4.16 13.77
C GLY A 88 1.06 -5.34 13.42
N VAL A 89 2.32 -5.32 13.85
CA VAL A 89 3.25 -6.45 13.70
C VAL A 89 4.38 -6.36 14.73
N ALA A 90 4.81 -7.49 15.27
CA ALA A 90 5.90 -7.56 16.22
C ALA A 90 7.23 -7.88 15.51
N PHE A 91 8.25 -7.05 15.73
CA PHE A 91 9.63 -7.27 15.30
C PHE A 91 10.54 -7.47 16.52
N GLY A 92 10.69 -8.73 16.94
CA GLY A 92 11.46 -9.05 18.15
C GLY A 92 10.79 -8.50 19.40
N ARG A 93 11.41 -7.51 20.05
CA ARG A 93 10.87 -6.86 21.27
C ARG A 93 10.13 -5.55 21.01
N ARG A 94 9.95 -5.18 19.74
CA ARG A 94 9.30 -3.93 19.34
C ARG A 94 8.04 -4.23 18.57
N ASP A 95 6.95 -3.60 18.96
CA ASP A 95 5.73 -3.58 18.16
C ASP A 95 5.81 -2.44 17.15
N VAL A 96 5.31 -2.68 15.95
CA VAL A 96 5.16 -1.69 14.90
C VAL A 96 3.68 -1.53 14.59
N ALA A 97 3.18 -0.31 14.71
CA ALA A 97 1.83 0.11 14.39
C ALA A 97 1.84 0.92 13.08
N ILE A 98 1.05 0.50 12.11
CA ILE A 98 1.00 1.08 10.77
C ILE A 98 -0.37 1.71 10.56
N GLN A 99 -0.39 2.99 10.19
CA GLN A 99 -1.59 3.69 9.77
C GLN A 99 -1.55 3.95 8.27
N CYS A 100 -2.55 3.46 7.58
CA CYS A 100 -2.71 3.50 6.14
C CYS A 100 -3.57 4.70 5.73
N LYS A 101 -3.14 5.43 4.69
CA LYS A 101 -3.93 6.48 4.05
C LYS A 101 -3.83 6.33 2.53
N ARG A 102 -4.97 6.32 1.84
CA ARG A 102 -5.01 6.36 0.38
C ARG A 102 -5.01 7.82 -0.07
N LEU A 103 -4.06 8.22 -0.90
CA LEU A 103 -3.99 9.59 -1.40
C LEU A 103 -4.73 9.72 -2.73
N TRP A 104 -5.57 10.75 -2.79
CA TRP A 104 -6.44 11.02 -3.93
C TRP A 104 -6.05 12.31 -4.66
N SER A 105 -5.66 13.32 -3.90
CA SER A 105 -5.33 14.64 -4.42
C SER A 105 -3.81 14.79 -4.51
N PRO A 106 -3.29 15.44 -5.55
CA PRO A 106 -1.91 15.88 -5.59
C PRO A 106 -1.63 17.16 -4.78
N ASP A 107 -2.65 17.76 -4.16
CA ASP A 107 -2.49 18.94 -3.30
C ASP A 107 -1.63 18.61 -2.07
N VAL A 108 -0.49 19.27 -1.95
CA VAL A 108 0.45 19.19 -0.81
C VAL A 108 -0.25 19.41 0.53
N ARG A 109 -1.23 20.31 0.62
CA ARG A 109 -1.98 20.54 1.87
C ARG A 109 -2.86 19.35 2.24
N ALA A 110 -3.36 18.61 1.25
CA ALA A 110 -4.09 17.38 1.48
C ALA A 110 -3.16 16.25 1.93
N ILE A 111 -1.94 16.17 1.39
CA ILE A 111 -0.91 15.23 1.82
C ILE A 111 -0.54 15.49 3.29
N GLU A 112 -0.22 16.74 3.63
CA GLU A 112 0.12 17.15 5.00
C GLU A 112 -1.01 16.84 5.99
N ARG A 113 -2.26 17.16 5.63
CA ARG A 113 -3.42 16.86 6.47
C ARG A 113 -3.58 15.35 6.69
N ASN A 114 -3.41 14.52 5.65
CA ASN A 114 -3.49 13.07 5.78
C ASN A 114 -2.38 12.53 6.69
N PHE A 115 -1.15 13.06 6.56
CA PHE A 115 -0.03 12.70 7.43
C PHE A 115 -0.31 13.06 8.89
N CYS A 116 -0.71 14.30 9.16
CA CYS A 116 -1.05 14.77 10.50
C CYS A 116 -2.18 13.96 11.15
N ASN A 117 -3.20 13.60 10.38
CA ASN A 117 -4.28 12.73 10.85
C ASN A 117 -3.76 11.32 11.16
N ALA A 118 -2.93 10.74 10.29
CA ALA A 118 -2.38 9.40 10.52
C ALA A 118 -1.54 9.35 11.81
N GLN A 119 -0.70 10.35 12.05
CA GLN A 119 0.08 10.46 13.28
C GLN A 119 -0.80 10.65 14.53
N LYS A 120 -1.94 11.34 14.39
CA LYS A 120 -2.92 11.49 15.48
C LYS A 120 -3.58 10.15 15.81
N ASP A 121 -3.94 9.39 14.79
CA ASP A 121 -4.57 8.06 14.93
C ASP A 121 -3.60 7.07 15.60
N LEU A 122 -2.29 7.14 15.29
CA LEU A 122 -1.24 6.32 15.91
C LEU A 122 -0.89 6.71 17.36
N LYS A 123 -1.32 7.88 17.84
CA LYS A 123 -0.93 8.40 19.17
C LYS A 123 -1.13 7.38 20.32
N PRO A 124 -2.21 6.60 20.39
CA PRO A 124 -2.36 5.61 21.46
C PRO A 124 -1.33 4.48 21.38
N ALA A 125 -1.00 3.99 20.17
CA ALA A 125 0.02 2.95 19.97
C ALA A 125 1.43 3.43 20.34
N LEU A 126 1.76 4.68 19.97
CA LEU A 126 3.04 5.30 20.34
C LEU A 126 3.18 5.44 21.85
N LYS A 127 2.09 5.80 22.56
CA LYS A 127 2.08 5.89 24.02
C LYS A 127 2.30 4.55 24.71
N SER A 128 1.90 3.44 24.09
CA SER A 128 2.20 2.09 24.59
C SER A 128 3.59 1.60 24.23
N GLY A 129 4.43 2.44 23.60
CA GLY A 129 5.82 2.12 23.27
C GLY A 129 6.01 1.43 21.92
N ALA A 130 4.97 1.34 21.08
CA ALA A 130 5.11 0.84 19.71
C ALA A 130 5.78 1.90 18.82
N ASN A 131 6.53 1.43 17.83
CA ASN A 131 7.01 2.25 16.73
C ASN A 131 5.88 2.49 15.72
N GLY A 132 5.76 3.69 15.19
CA GLY A 132 4.72 4.07 14.24
C GLY A 132 5.23 4.22 12.83
N ILE A 133 4.40 3.81 11.86
CA ILE A 133 4.64 4.03 10.44
C ILE A 133 3.40 4.61 9.80
N VAL A 134 3.57 5.65 9.00
CA VAL A 134 2.50 6.16 8.14
C VAL A 134 2.70 5.60 6.73
N ALA A 135 1.73 4.83 6.26
CA ALA A 135 1.75 4.20 4.95
C ALA A 135 0.78 4.90 3.99
N PHE A 136 1.27 5.30 2.82
CA PHE A 136 0.50 5.92 1.77
C PHE A 136 0.33 5.00 0.57
N ASP A 137 -0.90 4.86 0.09
CA ASP A 137 -1.16 4.29 -1.23
C ASP A 137 -1.31 5.44 -2.25
N LEU A 138 -0.41 5.45 -3.22
CA LEU A 138 -0.29 6.44 -4.28
C LEU A 138 -0.81 5.91 -5.62
N SER A 139 -1.35 4.70 -5.70
CA SER A 139 -1.74 4.07 -6.97
C SER A 139 -2.71 4.95 -7.76
N ARG A 140 -3.74 5.49 -7.09
CA ARG A 140 -4.69 6.42 -7.70
C ARG A 140 -4.10 7.82 -7.93
N HIS A 141 -3.21 8.27 -7.06
CA HIS A 141 -2.54 9.57 -7.21
C HIS A 141 -1.65 9.59 -8.45
N LEU A 142 -0.89 8.51 -8.70
CA LEU A 142 0.02 8.36 -9.83
C LEU A 142 -0.68 7.90 -11.12
N ASN A 143 -1.76 7.12 -11.00
CA ASN A 143 -2.55 6.65 -12.14
C ASN A 143 -4.06 6.81 -11.88
N PRO A 144 -4.61 8.03 -11.96
CA PRO A 144 -6.01 8.32 -11.61
C PRO A 144 -7.05 7.59 -12.44
N ARG A 145 -6.67 7.18 -13.66
CA ARG A 145 -7.53 6.45 -14.59
C ARG A 145 -7.28 4.94 -14.57
N PHE A 146 -6.35 4.47 -13.73
CA PHE A 146 -5.92 3.07 -13.68
C PHE A 146 -5.65 2.50 -15.09
N SER A 147 -5.05 3.33 -15.95
CA SER A 147 -4.74 2.96 -17.33
C SER A 147 -3.61 1.94 -17.34
N VAL A 148 -3.61 1.04 -18.34
CA VAL A 148 -2.51 0.09 -18.54
C VAL A 148 -1.28 0.84 -19.01
N LEU A 149 -0.19 0.74 -18.25
CA LEU A 149 1.10 1.31 -18.63
C LEU A 149 1.73 0.48 -19.74
N THR A 150 2.28 1.12 -20.77
CA THR A 150 3.02 0.43 -21.83
C THR A 150 4.52 0.58 -21.57
N VAL A 151 5.23 -0.53 -21.47
CA VAL A 151 6.67 -0.57 -21.15
C VAL A 151 7.43 -1.45 -22.14
N ARG A 152 8.74 -1.28 -22.26
CA ARG A 152 9.59 -2.15 -23.10
C ARG A 152 9.99 -3.43 -22.38
N THR A 153 10.16 -3.37 -21.07
CA THR A 153 10.52 -4.52 -20.23
C THR A 153 9.72 -4.55 -18.93
N GLU A 154 9.63 -5.72 -18.29
CA GLU A 154 9.00 -5.80 -16.96
C GLU A 154 9.82 -5.06 -15.88
N GLY A 155 11.15 -4.98 -16.05
CA GLY A 155 12.05 -4.25 -15.16
C GLY A 155 11.75 -2.75 -15.12
N GLU A 156 11.44 -2.14 -16.28
CA GLU A 156 11.09 -0.72 -16.39
C GLU A 156 9.87 -0.34 -15.53
N ILE A 157 8.88 -1.22 -15.38
CA ILE A 157 7.70 -0.94 -14.54
C ILE A 157 8.11 -0.84 -13.07
N ARG A 158 8.96 -1.78 -12.63
CA ARG A 158 9.42 -1.85 -11.24
C ARG A 158 10.28 -0.64 -10.90
N GLU A 159 11.30 -0.39 -11.72
CA GLU A 159 12.24 0.72 -11.53
C GLU A 159 11.52 2.06 -11.62
N GLY A 160 10.62 2.24 -12.60
CA GLY A 160 9.81 3.44 -12.73
C GLY A 160 8.87 3.66 -11.54
N ALA A 161 8.21 2.60 -11.04
CA ALA A 161 7.38 2.69 -9.86
C ALA A 161 8.20 3.09 -8.61
N VAL A 162 9.36 2.46 -8.38
CA VAL A 162 10.25 2.82 -7.26
C VAL A 162 10.71 4.27 -7.37
N ALA A 163 11.10 4.72 -8.56
CA ALA A 163 11.52 6.11 -8.79
C ALA A 163 10.41 7.11 -8.45
N LEU A 164 9.17 6.88 -8.91
CA LEU A 164 8.02 7.74 -8.62
C LEU A 164 7.69 7.77 -7.11
N LEU A 165 7.77 6.62 -6.44
CA LEU A 165 7.55 6.55 -4.99
C LEU A 165 8.63 7.32 -4.22
N GLN A 166 9.89 7.20 -4.63
CA GLN A 166 11.00 7.90 -4.01
C GLN A 166 10.95 9.41 -4.26
N GLU A 167 10.58 9.83 -5.47
CA GLU A 167 10.34 11.22 -5.82
C GLU A 167 9.26 11.83 -4.93
N PHE A 168 8.10 11.17 -4.82
CA PHE A 168 7.03 11.60 -3.90
C PHE A 168 7.52 11.78 -2.47
N LEU A 169 8.29 10.82 -1.94
CA LEU A 169 8.81 10.91 -0.58
C LEU A 169 9.81 12.06 -0.42
N ASN A 170 10.67 12.30 -1.42
CA ASN A 170 11.68 13.36 -1.40
C ASN A 170 11.04 14.76 -1.51
N GLU A 171 10.11 14.95 -2.44
CA GLU A 171 9.40 16.22 -2.66
C GLU A 171 8.61 16.65 -1.42
N ASN A 172 8.07 15.68 -0.67
CA ASN A 172 7.28 15.92 0.53
C ASN A 172 8.11 15.82 1.83
N SER A 173 9.45 15.78 1.75
CA SER A 173 10.35 15.68 2.91
C SER A 173 10.05 16.66 4.04
N ARG A 174 9.70 17.92 3.71
CA ARG A 174 9.32 18.94 4.69
C ARG A 174 8.07 18.59 5.50
N ILE A 175 7.16 17.79 4.95
CA ILE A 175 5.98 17.29 5.67
C ILE A 175 6.44 16.22 6.66
N TRP A 176 7.36 15.34 6.25
CA TRP A 176 7.89 14.28 7.11
C TRP A 176 8.70 14.82 8.29
N ASP A 177 9.29 16.02 8.18
CA ASP A 177 9.90 16.76 9.29
C ASP A 177 8.93 17.04 10.45
N LEU A 178 7.61 16.97 10.21
CA LEU A 178 6.57 17.09 11.23
C LEU A 178 6.31 15.76 11.97
N ALA A 179 7.09 14.72 11.72
CA ALA A 179 6.98 13.44 12.39
C ALA A 179 7.13 13.59 13.91
N ARG A 180 6.18 13.03 14.66
CA ARG A 180 6.20 12.97 16.12
C ARG A 180 7.19 11.90 16.58
N PRO A 181 7.73 12.04 17.81
CA PRO A 181 8.51 10.97 18.43
C PRO A 181 7.78 9.64 18.41
N GLY A 182 8.50 8.57 18.02
CA GLY A 182 7.96 7.24 17.85
C GLY A 182 7.44 6.94 16.44
N ILE A 183 7.20 7.93 15.58
CA ILE A 183 7.04 7.67 14.14
C ILE A 183 8.44 7.40 13.57
N ILE A 184 8.68 6.18 13.09
CA ILE A 184 10.00 5.74 12.65
C ILE A 184 10.16 5.74 11.12
N GLY A 185 9.06 5.78 10.37
CA GLY A 185 9.12 5.71 8.92
C GLY A 185 7.85 6.16 8.21
N ILE A 186 8.04 6.51 6.94
CA ILE A 186 6.97 6.82 5.99
C ILE A 186 7.09 5.82 4.86
N MET A 187 6.03 5.06 4.64
CA MET A 187 5.93 4.08 3.56
C MET A 187 5.09 4.67 2.43
N ALA A 188 5.53 4.48 1.20
CA ALA A 188 4.76 4.76 0.00
C ALA A 188 4.60 3.48 -0.81
N ARG A 189 3.39 3.25 -1.30
CA ARG A 189 3.03 2.09 -2.13
C ARG A 189 2.38 2.58 -3.41
N ALA A 190 2.70 1.93 -4.52
CA ALA A 190 1.92 2.05 -5.73
C ALA A 190 1.80 0.70 -6.44
N SER A 191 0.70 0.53 -7.16
CA SER A 191 0.52 -0.58 -8.08
C SER A 191 -0.14 -0.16 -9.37
N PHE A 192 0.17 -0.91 -10.42
CA PHE A 192 -0.24 -0.63 -11.79
C PHE A 192 -0.48 -1.93 -12.55
N MET A 193 -1.40 -1.87 -13.51
CA MET A 193 -1.41 -2.81 -14.62
C MET A 193 -0.49 -2.28 -15.71
N ALA A 194 0.30 -3.16 -16.32
CA ALA A 194 1.18 -2.81 -17.41
C ALA A 194 1.17 -3.88 -18.49
N GLN A 195 1.61 -3.50 -19.69
CA GLN A 195 1.81 -4.39 -20.83
C GLN A 195 3.20 -4.14 -21.41
N THR A 196 3.93 -5.23 -21.65
CA THR A 196 5.21 -5.18 -22.34
C THR A 196 4.99 -5.09 -23.85
N LEU A 197 5.68 -4.15 -24.52
CA LEU A 197 5.64 -3.97 -25.98
C LEU A 197 5.93 -5.29 -26.69
N GLY A 198 5.10 -5.61 -27.70
CA GLY A 198 5.21 -6.86 -28.46
C GLY A 198 4.76 -8.11 -27.71
N ARG A 199 4.21 -8.00 -26.49
CA ARG A 199 3.62 -9.13 -25.74
C ARG A 199 2.14 -8.89 -25.45
N SER A 200 1.33 -9.94 -25.57
CA SER A 200 -0.11 -9.94 -25.24
C SER A 200 -0.39 -10.25 -23.76
N ARG A 201 0.54 -9.92 -22.85
CA ARG A 201 0.43 -10.23 -21.43
C ARG A 201 0.29 -8.94 -20.63
N TYR A 202 -0.68 -8.92 -19.72
CA TYR A 202 -0.78 -7.90 -18.70
C TYR A 202 -0.03 -8.33 -17.45
N THR A 203 0.74 -7.42 -16.88
CA THR A 203 1.51 -7.64 -15.66
C THR A 203 1.00 -6.70 -14.59
N TYR A 204 0.63 -7.26 -13.44
CA TYR A 204 0.37 -6.50 -12.23
C TYR A 204 1.71 -6.24 -11.54
N CYS A 205 2.00 -4.97 -11.25
CA CYS A 205 3.17 -4.58 -10.48
C CYS A 205 2.72 -3.87 -9.22
N GLN A 206 3.31 -4.22 -8.08
CA GLN A 206 3.13 -3.55 -6.80
C GLN A 206 4.49 -3.32 -6.17
N GLN A 207 4.77 -2.07 -5.80
CA GLN A 207 6.01 -1.65 -5.16
C GLN A 207 5.73 -0.93 -3.86
N PHE A 208 6.67 -1.06 -2.93
CA PHE A 208 6.72 -0.35 -1.67
C PHE A 208 8.10 0.31 -1.55
N VAL A 209 8.11 1.53 -1.05
CA VAL A 209 9.33 2.25 -0.67
C VAL A 209 9.13 2.74 0.75
N LEU A 210 10.14 2.57 1.59
CA LEU A 210 10.12 2.97 2.99
C LEU A 210 11.28 3.94 3.24
N THR A 211 10.99 5.12 3.75
CA THR A 211 12.00 6.10 4.16
C THR A 211 11.96 6.30 5.68
N PRO A 212 13.11 6.46 6.35
CA PRO A 212 13.14 6.78 7.77
C PRO A 212 12.50 8.14 8.04
N ALA A 213 11.77 8.22 9.15
CA ALA A 213 11.37 9.51 9.70
C ALA A 213 12.61 10.29 10.19
N PRO A 214 12.53 11.62 10.27
CA PRO A 214 13.59 12.40 10.87
C PRO A 214 13.80 12.00 12.33
N ARG A 215 15.07 11.98 12.76
CA ARG A 215 15.48 11.82 14.17
C ARG A 215 15.07 10.50 14.83
N ILE A 216 15.19 9.38 14.12
CA ILE A 216 15.08 8.04 14.70
C ILE A 216 16.38 7.60 15.37
N SER A 217 16.27 6.83 16.46
CA SER A 217 17.38 6.15 17.13
C SER A 217 17.94 5.01 16.29
N GLN A 218 19.12 4.51 16.66
CA GLN A 218 19.73 3.35 16.01
C GLN A 218 18.84 2.09 16.09
N SER A 219 18.21 1.82 17.24
CA SER A 219 17.33 0.64 17.38
C SER A 219 16.05 0.74 16.53
N GLU A 220 15.55 1.97 16.31
CA GLU A 220 14.40 2.21 15.44
C GLU A 220 14.79 2.04 13.97
N ARG A 221 16.01 2.48 13.60
CA ARG A 221 16.57 2.26 12.26
C ARG A 221 16.71 0.78 11.94
N GLU A 222 17.24 -0.03 12.86
CA GLU A 222 17.33 -1.49 12.71
C GLU A 222 15.95 -2.13 12.55
N THR A 223 14.94 -1.65 13.30
CA THR A 223 13.56 -2.11 13.15
C THR A 223 13.01 -1.78 11.76
N LEU A 224 13.30 -0.58 11.26
CA LEU A 224 12.88 -0.12 9.94
C LEU A 224 13.56 -0.90 8.80
N GLU A 225 14.86 -1.21 8.94
CA GLU A 225 15.62 -2.01 7.98
C GLU A 225 15.05 -3.42 7.85
N ARG A 226 14.76 -4.09 8.97
CA ARG A 226 14.11 -5.40 8.98
C ARG A 226 12.72 -5.38 8.35
N LEU A 227 11.97 -4.30 8.57
CA LEU A 227 10.70 -4.11 7.90
C LEU A 227 10.89 -3.95 6.39
N ASN A 228 11.86 -3.15 5.95
CA ASN A 228 12.16 -2.95 4.54
C ASN A 228 12.53 -4.28 3.84
N GLU A 229 13.35 -5.11 4.49
CA GLU A 229 13.70 -6.46 4.02
C GLU A 229 12.45 -7.35 3.88
N THR A 230 11.54 -7.30 4.86
CA THR A 230 10.27 -8.04 4.84
C THR A 230 9.44 -7.68 3.61
N PHE A 231 9.32 -6.38 3.30
CA PHE A 231 8.55 -5.90 2.15
C PHE A 231 9.23 -6.21 0.81
N ALA A 232 10.56 -6.15 0.76
CA ALA A 232 11.36 -6.46 -0.42
C ALA A 232 11.29 -7.97 -0.79
N ALA A 233 11.38 -8.86 0.21
CA ALA A 233 11.37 -10.31 0.00
C ALA A 233 10.08 -10.83 -0.65
N ALA A 234 8.94 -10.16 -0.41
CA ALA A 234 7.63 -10.59 -0.88
C ALA A 234 7.24 -10.05 -2.28
N THR A 235 8.19 -9.54 -3.06
CA THR A 235 7.89 -8.90 -4.35
C THR A 235 7.69 -9.92 -5.48
N HIS A 236 6.47 -10.42 -5.65
CA HIS A 236 6.06 -11.26 -6.78
C HIS A 236 5.69 -10.44 -8.03
N SER A 237 6.15 -10.87 -9.21
CA SER A 237 5.69 -10.37 -10.51
C SER A 237 5.00 -11.51 -11.26
N ASP A 238 3.67 -11.55 -11.20
CA ASP A 238 2.85 -12.56 -11.88
C ASP A 238 2.02 -11.94 -12.99
N GLY A 239 2.35 -12.22 -14.24
CA GLY A 239 1.54 -11.75 -15.37
C GLY A 239 0.34 -12.66 -15.69
N VAL A 240 -0.71 -12.09 -16.27
CA VAL A 240 -1.92 -12.77 -16.79
C VAL A 240 -1.87 -12.71 -18.32
N ARG A 241 -2.08 -13.84 -19.01
CA ARG A 241 -2.27 -13.84 -20.47
C ARG A 241 -3.63 -13.22 -20.80
N ALA A 242 -3.69 -12.21 -21.65
CA ALA A 242 -4.96 -11.73 -22.18
C ALA A 242 -5.58 -12.84 -23.05
N ALA A 243 -6.88 -13.09 -22.89
CA ALA A 243 -7.59 -14.03 -23.75
C ALA A 243 -7.53 -13.51 -25.20
N SER A 244 -6.99 -14.33 -26.09
CA SER A 244 -6.90 -14.12 -27.54
C SER A 244 -8.24 -14.33 -28.21
#